data_AF-A0A0G4GB85-F1
#
_entry.id   AF-A0A0G4GB85-F1
#
_cell.length_a   1.000
_cell.length_b   1.000
_cell.length_c   1.000
_cell.angle_alpha   90.00
_cell.angle_beta   90.00
_cell.angle_gamma   90.00
#
_symmetry.space_group_name_H-M   'P 1'
#
loop_
_entity.id
_entity.type
_entity.pdbx_description
1 polymer ?
#
loop_
_entity_poly.entity_id
_entity_poly.type
_entity_poly.pdbx_seq_one_letter_code
_entity_poly.pdbx_strand_id
1 'polypeptide(L)'
;MKYKEDIVYRLAQLVRRTVWRCLASVRDKCPRSAVKQKRTFEYLGCSSEQLKVHLERDFRPGMSWDNYGGSGWHVDHIVPIMYPGSDGQRPDVDTQIARLHFSNLQPMWSEENLRKGNRFVGRPECLPTK
;
A
#
# COMPACT_ATOMS: atom_id res chain seq x y z
N MET A 1 -20.21 -17.99 -0.13
CA MET A 1 -18.97 -18.10 0.70
C MET A 1 -18.63 -16.69 1.19
N LYS A 2 -18.88 -16.39 2.47
CA LYS A 2 -18.72 -15.06 3.09
C LYS A 2 -17.28 -14.52 3.13
N TYR A 3 -16.28 -15.37 2.94
CA TYR A 3 -14.86 -15.03 3.11
C TYR A 3 -14.27 -14.18 1.97
N LYS A 4 -14.74 -14.35 0.72
CA LYS A 4 -14.23 -13.57 -0.43
C LYS A 4 -14.60 -12.09 -0.32
N GLU A 5 -15.81 -11.81 0.16
CA GLU A 5 -16.33 -10.46 0.36
C GLU A 5 -15.62 -9.74 1.51
N ASP A 6 -15.21 -10.46 2.56
CA ASP A 6 -14.48 -9.86 3.69
C ASP A 6 -13.07 -9.39 3.29
N ILE A 7 -12.32 -10.18 2.50
CA ILE A 7 -10.96 -9.78 2.08
C ILE A 7 -10.98 -8.52 1.22
N VAL A 8 -11.83 -8.49 0.18
CA VAL A 8 -11.99 -7.34 -0.71
C VAL A 8 -12.45 -6.12 0.10
N TYR A 9 -13.37 -6.30 1.04
CA TYR A 9 -13.81 -5.25 1.96
C TYR A 9 -12.67 -4.73 2.84
N ARG A 10 -11.91 -5.61 3.49
CA ARG A 10 -10.77 -5.26 4.36
C ARG A 10 -9.67 -4.53 3.58
N LEU A 11 -9.37 -4.96 2.36
CA LEU A 11 -8.46 -4.24 1.46
C LEU A 11 -9.01 -2.85 1.14
N ALA A 12 -10.30 -2.73 0.81
CA ALA A 12 -10.92 -1.44 0.54
C ALA A 12 -10.88 -0.49 1.75
N GLN A 13 -11.07 -1.00 2.98
CA GLN A 13 -10.93 -0.20 4.21
C GLN A 13 -9.49 0.26 4.43
N LEU A 14 -8.51 -0.64 4.25
CA LEU A 14 -7.09 -0.29 4.33
C LEU A 14 -6.73 0.81 3.34
N VAL A 15 -7.17 0.66 2.09
CA VAL A 15 -6.95 1.63 1.00
C VAL A 15 -7.57 2.99 1.32
N ARG A 16 -8.84 3.03 1.75
CA ARG A 16 -9.51 4.28 2.15
C ARG A 16 -8.75 5.00 3.25
N ARG A 17 -8.33 4.27 4.28
CA ARG A 17 -7.57 4.82 5.40
C ARG A 17 -6.22 5.38 4.95
N THR A 18 -5.49 4.66 4.10
CA THR A 18 -4.18 5.09 3.58
C THR A 18 -4.31 6.35 2.71
N VAL A 19 -5.24 6.34 1.75
CA VAL A 19 -5.52 7.50 0.90
C VAL A 19 -5.93 8.70 1.74
N TRP A 20 -6.83 8.52 2.71
CA TRP A 20 -7.25 9.61 3.60
C TRP A 20 -6.07 10.20 4.38
N ARG A 21 -5.20 9.38 4.96
CA ARG A 21 -3.99 9.85 5.67
C ARG A 21 -3.04 10.62 4.75
N CYS A 22 -2.82 10.10 3.54
CA CYS A 22 -1.99 10.77 2.52
C CYS A 22 -2.57 12.14 2.18
N LEU A 23 -3.85 12.21 1.83
CA LEU A 23 -4.53 13.46 1.45
C LEU A 23 -4.64 14.45 2.61
N ALA A 24 -4.83 13.99 3.85
CA ALA A 24 -4.81 14.85 5.03
C ALA A 24 -3.44 15.54 5.17
N SER A 25 -2.36 14.78 5.03
CA SER A 25 -0.99 15.32 5.13
C SER A 25 -0.62 16.33 4.03
N VAL A 26 -1.35 16.29 2.90
CA VAL A 26 -1.25 17.21 1.77
C VAL A 26 -2.12 18.46 1.97
N ARG A 27 -3.36 18.29 2.43
CA ARG A 27 -4.34 19.37 2.62
C ARG A 27 -3.90 20.40 3.64
N ASP A 28 -3.10 20.00 4.64
CA ASP A 28 -2.50 20.94 5.59
C ASP A 28 -1.49 21.89 4.94
N LYS A 29 -0.98 21.54 3.75
CA LYS A 29 0.11 22.26 3.06
C LYS A 29 -0.30 22.93 1.75
N CYS A 30 -1.44 22.56 1.16
CA CYS A 30 -1.90 23.11 -0.10
C CYS A 30 -3.36 23.57 -0.02
N PRO A 31 -3.76 24.61 -0.77
CA PRO A 31 -5.17 25.00 -0.89
C PRO A 31 -6.02 23.81 -1.33
N ARG A 32 -7.25 23.68 -0.80
CA ARG A 32 -8.19 22.59 -1.16
C ARG A 32 -8.40 22.42 -2.67
N SER A 33 -8.23 23.50 -3.44
CA SER A 33 -8.36 23.52 -4.91
C SER A 33 -7.22 22.82 -5.65
N ALA A 34 -6.05 22.63 -5.03
CA ALA A 34 -4.89 22.01 -5.66
C ALA A 34 -4.98 20.48 -5.72
N VAL A 35 -5.82 19.85 -4.88
CA VAL A 35 -5.98 18.39 -4.83
C VAL A 35 -7.25 18.00 -5.56
N LYS A 36 -7.10 17.43 -6.77
CA LYS A 36 -8.24 16.92 -7.55
C LYS A 36 -9.01 15.88 -6.74
N GLN A 37 -10.32 16.06 -6.62
CA GLN A 37 -11.18 15.08 -5.94
C GLN A 37 -11.35 13.85 -6.84
N LYS A 38 -10.62 12.79 -6.51
CA LYS A 38 -10.76 11.46 -7.11
C LYS A 38 -11.44 10.49 -6.15
N ARG A 39 -12.08 9.46 -6.69
CA ARG A 39 -12.54 8.31 -5.89
C ARG A 39 -11.32 7.58 -5.34
N THR A 40 -11.44 6.95 -4.17
CA THR A 40 -10.31 6.32 -3.48
C THR A 40 -9.52 5.36 -4.38
N PHE A 41 -10.19 4.49 -5.12
CA PHE A 41 -9.55 3.50 -5.98
C PHE A 41 -8.93 4.09 -7.26
N GLU A 42 -9.33 5.30 -7.67
CA GLU A 42 -8.66 6.00 -8.78
C GLU A 42 -7.25 6.47 -8.40
N TYR A 43 -6.94 6.66 -7.12
CA TYR A 43 -5.56 6.90 -6.66
C TYR A 43 -4.71 5.64 -6.73
N LEU A 44 -5.32 4.48 -6.52
CA LEU A 44 -4.62 3.21 -6.60
C LEU A 44 -4.37 2.78 -8.05
N GLY A 45 -5.18 3.22 -9.01
CA GLY A 45 -5.08 2.78 -10.41
C GLY A 45 -5.61 1.37 -10.68
N CYS A 46 -6.35 0.78 -9.74
CA CYS A 46 -6.98 -0.54 -9.89
C CYS A 46 -8.24 -0.68 -9.02
N SER A 47 -9.05 -1.70 -9.27
CA SER A 47 -10.17 -2.10 -8.39
C SER A 47 -9.68 -2.90 -7.17
N SER A 48 -10.57 -3.13 -6.20
CA SER A 48 -10.28 -3.98 -5.04
C SER A 48 -9.96 -5.44 -5.42
N GLU A 49 -10.60 -5.96 -6.46
CA GLU A 49 -10.38 -7.31 -6.99
C GLU A 49 -9.03 -7.40 -7.70
N GLN A 50 -8.69 -6.39 -8.49
CA GLN A 50 -7.39 -6.30 -9.15
C GLN A 50 -6.25 -6.18 -8.12
N LEU A 51 -6.45 -5.38 -7.06
CA LEU A 51 -5.48 -5.28 -5.96
C LEU A 51 -5.27 -6.64 -5.27
N LYS A 52 -6.35 -7.38 -5.03
CA LYS A 52 -6.27 -8.73 -4.44
C LYS A 52 -5.40 -9.64 -5.32
N VAL A 53 -5.67 -9.69 -6.62
CA VAL A 53 -4.90 -10.51 -7.58
C VAL A 53 -3.44 -10.07 -7.65
N HIS A 54 -3.18 -8.77 -7.65
CA HIS A 54 -1.82 -8.22 -7.65
C HIS A 54 -1.02 -8.65 -6.42
N LEU A 55 -1.63 -8.58 -5.22
CA LEU A 55 -0.99 -9.02 -3.98
C LEU A 55 -0.77 -10.53 -3.93
N GLU A 56 -1.75 -11.33 -4.38
CA GLU A 56 -1.65 -12.80 -4.45
C GLU A 56 -0.47 -13.26 -5.31
N ARG A 57 -0.21 -12.58 -6.43
CA ARG A 57 0.90 -12.91 -7.33
C ARG A 57 2.26 -12.78 -6.64
N ASP A 58 2.37 -11.87 -5.67
CA ASP A 58 3.63 -11.55 -5.00
C ASP A 58 3.75 -12.26 -3.62
N PHE A 59 2.87 -13.22 -3.31
CA PHE A 59 2.94 -14.00 -2.06
C PHE A 59 4.24 -14.80 -1.96
N ARG A 60 4.85 -14.76 -0.78
CA ARG A 60 6.02 -15.58 -0.41
C ARG A 60 5.57 -16.89 0.24
N PRO A 61 6.45 -17.90 0.34
CA PRO A 61 6.13 -19.16 1.01
C PRO A 61 5.49 -18.94 2.39
N GLY A 62 4.32 -19.55 2.60
CA GLY A 62 3.53 -19.44 3.84
C GLY A 62 2.50 -18.30 3.86
N MET A 63 2.50 -17.37 2.89
CA MET A 63 1.47 -16.34 2.82
C MET A 63 0.17 -16.88 2.21
N SER A 64 -0.96 -16.60 2.85
CA SER A 64 -2.30 -16.84 2.31
C SER A 64 -3.26 -15.77 2.83
N TRP A 65 -4.47 -15.68 2.27
CA TRP A 65 -5.45 -14.74 2.85
C TRP A 65 -5.88 -15.09 4.28
N ASP A 66 -5.71 -16.35 4.69
CA ASP A 66 -6.06 -16.80 6.04
C ASP A 66 -5.17 -16.17 7.12
N ASN A 67 -3.93 -15.79 6.74
CA ASN A 67 -3.01 -15.06 7.60
C ASN A 67 -2.80 -13.59 7.17
N TYR A 68 -3.81 -12.97 6.55
CA TYR A 68 -3.81 -11.53 6.30
C TYR A 68 -4.15 -10.72 7.56
N GLY A 69 -3.24 -9.81 7.94
CA GLY A 69 -3.37 -8.95 9.12
C GLY A 69 -2.77 -9.55 10.39
N GLY A 70 -2.95 -8.89 11.54
CA GLY A 70 -2.43 -9.37 12.82
C GLY A 70 -0.93 -9.63 12.80
N SER A 71 -0.52 -10.81 13.27
CA SER A 71 0.86 -11.34 13.21
C SER A 71 1.23 -12.01 11.89
N GLY A 72 0.32 -12.10 10.92
CA GLY A 72 0.59 -12.66 9.60
C GLY A 72 1.27 -11.66 8.68
N TRP A 73 0.79 -11.50 7.44
CA TRP A 73 1.33 -10.51 6.50
C TRP A 73 0.43 -9.28 6.36
N HIS A 74 1.03 -8.14 6.01
CA HIS A 74 0.38 -6.86 5.80
C HIS A 74 0.61 -6.35 4.36
N VAL A 75 -0.23 -5.42 3.91
CA VAL A 75 0.02 -4.65 2.69
C VAL A 75 1.07 -3.58 3.00
N ASP A 76 2.23 -3.67 2.36
CA ASP A 76 3.33 -2.72 2.46
C ASP A 76 3.45 -1.88 1.18
N HIS A 77 3.96 -0.65 1.33
CA HIS A 77 4.38 0.17 0.20
C HIS A 77 5.87 -0.05 -0.02
N ILE A 78 6.26 -0.61 -1.18
CA ILE A 78 7.65 -0.87 -1.58
C ILE A 78 8.50 0.36 -1.28
N VAL A 79 8.13 1.51 -1.88
CA VAL A 79 8.60 2.83 -1.48
C VAL A 79 7.57 3.44 -0.54
N PRO A 80 7.88 3.64 0.75
CA PRO A 80 6.96 4.28 1.69
C PRO A 80 6.48 5.65 1.17
N ILE A 81 5.20 5.98 1.39
CA ILE A 81 4.60 7.25 0.93
C ILE A 81 5.45 8.46 1.35
N MET A 82 5.93 8.45 2.60
CA MET A 82 6.70 9.52 3.23
C MET A 82 8.23 9.34 3.14
N TYR A 83 8.71 8.41 2.31
CA TYR A 83 10.15 8.19 2.17
C TYR A 83 10.82 9.43 1.54
N PRO A 84 11.83 10.03 2.19
CA PRO A 84 12.42 11.27 1.71
C PRO A 84 13.35 11.11 0.49
N GLY A 85 13.70 9.89 0.07
CA GLY A 85 14.67 9.73 -1.02
C GLY A 85 16.10 10.05 -0.58
N SER A 86 16.99 10.21 -1.55
CA SER A 86 18.43 10.43 -1.33
C SER A 86 18.80 11.87 -0.96
N ASP A 87 17.96 12.84 -1.31
CA ASP A 87 18.15 14.26 -0.98
C ASP A 87 17.70 14.61 0.45
N GLY A 88 17.09 13.64 1.17
CA GLY A 88 16.59 13.80 2.52
C GLY A 88 15.33 14.69 2.62
N GLN A 89 14.76 15.11 1.50
CA GLN A 89 13.62 16.02 1.48
C GLN A 89 12.29 15.27 1.57
N ARG A 90 11.31 15.87 2.25
CA ARG A 90 9.96 15.30 2.26
C ARG A 90 9.42 15.27 0.82
N PRO A 91 8.81 14.14 0.38
CA PRO A 91 8.28 14.06 -0.97
C PRO A 91 7.18 15.10 -1.19
N ASP A 92 7.14 15.66 -2.40
CA ASP A 92 6.07 16.54 -2.83
C ASP A 92 4.72 15.81 -2.92
N VAL A 93 3.66 16.58 -3.21
CA VAL A 93 2.28 16.07 -3.25
C VAL A 93 2.11 15.01 -4.35
N ASP A 94 2.66 15.27 -5.53
CA ASP A 94 2.50 14.38 -6.69
C ASP A 94 3.23 13.07 -6.47
N THR A 95 4.41 13.10 -5.85
CA THR A 95 5.18 11.91 -5.45
C THR A 95 4.44 11.09 -4.41
N GLN A 96 3.86 11.74 -3.38
CA GLN A 96 3.05 11.04 -2.37
C GLN A 96 1.84 10.35 -3.02
N ILE A 97 1.14 11.03 -3.93
CA ILE A 97 0.00 10.48 -4.67
C ILE A 97 0.43 9.32 -5.58
N ALA A 98 1.53 9.46 -6.32
CA ALA A 98 2.04 8.42 -7.21
C ALA A 98 2.39 7.13 -6.43
N ARG A 99 2.89 7.26 -5.20
CA ARG A 99 3.21 6.12 -4.33
C ARG A 99 1.98 5.36 -3.82
N LEU A 100 0.76 5.89 -3.96
CA LEU A 100 -0.48 5.16 -3.64
C LEU A 100 -0.84 4.10 -4.69
N HIS A 101 -0.21 4.14 -5.87
CA HIS A 101 -0.52 3.25 -6.97
C HIS A 101 -0.26 1.77 -6.62
N PHE A 102 -1.10 0.87 -7.11
CA PHE A 102 -1.07 -0.54 -6.75
C PHE A 102 0.27 -1.23 -7.06
N SER A 103 0.98 -0.79 -8.10
CA SER A 103 2.29 -1.32 -8.46
C SER A 103 3.36 -1.08 -7.39
N ASN A 104 3.16 -0.09 -6.51
CA ASN A 104 4.01 0.17 -5.34
C ASN A 104 3.60 -0.64 -4.10
N LEU A 105 2.55 -1.47 -4.18
CA LEU A 105 2.09 -2.31 -3.08
C LEU A 105 2.64 -3.73 -3.19
N GLN A 106 2.96 -4.32 -2.05
CA GLN A 106 3.42 -5.70 -1.93
C GLN A 106 2.91 -6.35 -0.64
N PRO A 107 2.77 -7.68 -0.59
CA PRO A 107 2.62 -8.40 0.67
C PRO A 107 3.97 -8.43 1.40
N MET A 108 3.96 -8.18 2.70
CA MET A 108 5.15 -8.27 3.55
C MET A 108 4.77 -8.84 4.92
N TRP A 109 5.60 -9.72 5.49
CA TRP A 109 5.35 -10.22 6.83
C TRP A 109 5.28 -9.07 7.83
N SER A 110 4.34 -9.14 8.78
CA SER A 110 4.07 -8.05 9.72
C SER A 110 5.33 -7.60 10.47
N GLU A 111 6.13 -8.56 10.95
CA GLU A 111 7.42 -8.31 11.61
C GLU A 111 8.43 -7.60 10.68
N GLU A 112 8.53 -8.04 9.43
CA GLU A 112 9.38 -7.39 8.42
C GLU A 112 8.92 -5.96 8.13
N ASN A 113 7.62 -5.75 8.00
CA ASN A 113 7.02 -4.44 7.73
C ASN A 113 7.24 -3.46 8.89
N LEU A 114 7.05 -3.92 10.13
CA LEU A 114 7.35 -3.15 11.34
C LEU A 114 8.83 -2.78 11.42
N ARG A 115 9.73 -3.74 11.14
CA ARG A 115 11.17 -3.49 11.10
C ARG A 115 11.57 -2.58 9.94
N LYS A 116 10.87 -2.61 8.80
CA LYS A 116 11.13 -1.74 7.65
C LYS A 116 10.83 -0.29 7.98
N GLY A 117 9.65 0.00 8.55
CA GLY A 117 9.22 1.36 8.86
C GLY A 117 9.18 2.26 7.62
N ASN A 118 9.57 3.53 7.76
CA ASN A 118 9.61 4.49 6.65
C ASN A 118 10.92 4.42 5.82
N ARG A 119 11.48 3.23 5.61
CA ARG A 119 12.67 3.01 4.78
C ARG A 119 12.33 2.30 3.49
N PHE A 120 13.02 2.66 2.42
CA PHE A 120 13.04 1.90 1.17
C PHE A 120 14.13 0.81 1.27
N VAL A 121 13.73 -0.46 1.16
CA VAL A 121 14.63 -1.62 1.24
C VAL A 121 14.67 -2.43 -0.06
N GLY A 122 14.08 -1.90 -1.13
CA GLY A 122 13.86 -2.63 -2.39
C GLY A 122 12.63 -3.55 -2.35
N ARG A 123 12.33 -4.16 -3.52
CA ARG A 123 11.37 -5.26 -3.60
C ARG A 123 12.09 -6.54 -3.15
N PRO A 124 11.57 -7.28 -2.15
CA PRO A 124 12.12 -8.57 -1.79
C PRO A 124 12.01 -9.52 -2.99
N GLU A 125 13.07 -10.26 -3.27
CA GLU A 125 13.03 -11.28 -4.32
C GLU A 125 11.95 -12.32 -4.01
N CYS A 126 11.12 -12.64 -5.00
CA CYS A 126 10.25 -13.81 -4.91
C CYS A 126 11.16 -15.03 -4.91
N LEU A 127 11.35 -15.65 -3.73
CA LEU A 127 12.14 -16.87 -3.62
C LEU A 127 11.49 -17.95 -4.51
N PRO A 128 12.25 -18.61 -5.41
CA PRO A 128 11.71 -19.69 -6.20
C PRO A 128 11.19 -20.78 -5.26
N THR A 129 9.93 -21.17 -5.46
CA THR A 129 9.35 -22.36 -4.83
C THR A 129 10.21 -23.56 -5.23
N LYS A 130 10.87 -24.19 -4.25
CA LYS A 130 11.52 -25.50 -4.43
C LYS A 130 10.49 -26.57 -4.75
#